data_AF-A0A6J1GNC4-F1
#
_entry.id   AF-A0A6J1GNC4-F1
#
_cell.length_a   1.000
_cell.length_b   1.000
_cell.length_c   1.000
_cell.angle_alpha   90.00
_cell.angle_beta   90.00
_cell.angle_gamma   90.00
#
_symmetry.space_group_name_H-M   'P 1'
#
loop_
_entity.id
_entity.type
_entity.pdbx_description
1 polymer ?
#
loop_
_entity_poly.entity_id
_entity_poly.type
_entity_poly.pdbx_seq_one_letter_code
_entity_poly.pdbx_strand_id
1 'polypeptide(L)'
;MASTDVLKRQENRFTFPSLSDPLKGDMDSRDMSIEKKIEFLESLTGKVTNRKTRRWLNDRLLMELVPRLNAEEIRGLFAPPPWGDNVRPTTFSTTNAGDWDKFRSIDMDKEAKFIGVLENSSIKRKGHIDADKVAFLNAWRRIECQTREALRRSFLPELVEAFENSIRSFVLDSSKEDVLTLRVRDPFRRLLLHGVCEVDAFTDTPFKGNPAAVCLLEEEKDDKWLQDLAAEFNISETSYLVRINEEEETDGSLKPPKFGLRWFTPVTEVNLCGHATLAAAHTLFSTGLVNSDIIEFSTLSGKLTAKRVPEVKPNGVSNVHNGEAHESYFIELDFPAISSIEVDSADVSSVSQALNVASMIDIRMTVSKNLDNILVVLPSEKEVIDFEPNFDEIRKCPGTGVIITGAPLGDSKFDFYSRFFCPKYGINEDPVCGSAHCSLAVYWAKKLGKSDFVAYMASPRSGILNIHLDEQKKRVLLRGKAITTMEGVVLV
;
A
#
# COMPACT_ATOMS: atom_id res chain seq x y z
N MET A 1 0.02 -32.44 0.30
CA MET A 1 -0.81 -33.16 1.30
C MET A 1 -0.96 -32.23 2.50
N ALA A 2 -2.12 -31.59 2.65
CA ALA A 2 -2.37 -30.66 3.75
C ALA A 2 -2.69 -31.44 5.04
N SER A 3 -2.10 -31.01 6.15
CA SER A 3 -2.15 -31.70 7.45
C SER A 3 -3.56 -31.73 8.05
N THR A 4 -3.90 -32.87 8.67
CA THR A 4 -5.19 -33.24 9.26
C THR A 4 -5.70 -32.32 10.38
N ASP A 5 -4.88 -31.39 10.88
CA ASP A 5 -5.25 -30.49 11.98
C ASP A 5 -6.15 -29.31 11.56
N VAL A 6 -6.21 -28.99 10.26
CA VAL A 6 -7.15 -27.96 9.75
C VAL A 6 -8.60 -28.44 9.81
N LEU A 7 -8.84 -29.74 9.64
CA LEU A 7 -10.18 -30.35 9.63
C LEU A 7 -10.80 -30.41 11.05
N LYS A 8 -10.00 -30.69 12.08
CA LYS A 8 -10.51 -30.79 13.46
C LYS A 8 -11.02 -29.46 14.04
N ARG A 9 -10.51 -28.31 13.56
CA ARG A 9 -11.06 -26.99 13.95
C ARG A 9 -12.38 -26.65 13.25
N GLN A 10 -12.79 -27.39 12.22
CA GLN A 10 -14.03 -27.15 11.45
C GLN A 10 -15.27 -27.79 12.10
N GLU A 11 -15.13 -28.91 12.81
CA GLU A 11 -16.26 -29.62 13.43
C GLU A 11 -16.91 -28.85 14.59
N ASN A 12 -16.18 -27.96 15.26
CA ASN A 12 -16.70 -27.22 16.43
C ASN A 12 -17.60 -26.01 16.08
N ARG A 13 -17.92 -25.76 14.80
CA ARG A 13 -18.73 -24.61 14.38
C ARG A 13 -20.19 -24.92 14.07
N PHE A 14 -20.63 -26.18 14.12
CA PHE A 14 -21.98 -26.59 13.74
C PHE A 14 -22.58 -27.61 14.71
N THR A 15 -23.84 -27.41 15.13
CA THR A 15 -24.64 -28.33 15.97
C THR A 15 -25.46 -29.33 15.13
N PHE A 16 -24.93 -29.76 13.99
CA PHE A 16 -25.56 -30.75 13.11
C PHE A 16 -24.69 -32.01 12.99
N PRO A 17 -25.26 -33.19 12.68
CA PRO A 17 -24.49 -34.44 12.64
C PRO A 17 -23.36 -34.34 11.60
N SER A 18 -22.21 -34.93 11.94
CA SER A 18 -20.96 -34.79 11.18
C SER A 18 -21.05 -35.34 9.75
N LEU A 19 -20.48 -34.59 8.80
CA LEU A 19 -19.94 -35.18 7.57
C LEU A 19 -18.66 -35.92 7.97
N SER A 20 -18.77 -37.23 8.15
CA SER A 20 -17.62 -38.10 8.32
C SER A 20 -16.84 -38.16 7.00
N ASP A 21 -15.55 -37.83 7.06
CA ASP A 21 -14.59 -38.03 5.98
C ASP A 21 -14.23 -39.53 5.93
N PRO A 22 -14.50 -40.29 4.86
CA PRO A 22 -14.27 -41.73 4.83
C PRO A 22 -12.80 -42.02 4.53
N LEU A 23 -11.95 -41.92 5.56
CA LEU A 23 -10.55 -42.37 5.50
C LEU A 23 -10.26 -43.62 6.36
N LYS A 24 -11.28 -44.25 6.95
CA LYS A 24 -11.14 -45.57 7.59
C LYS A 24 -12.36 -46.45 7.31
N GLY A 25 -12.19 -47.40 6.40
CA GLY A 25 -12.97 -48.64 6.26
C GLY A 25 -14.45 -48.47 5.91
N ASP A 26 -14.80 -48.49 4.62
CA ASP A 26 -15.30 -49.67 3.90
C ASP A 26 -15.48 -49.25 2.42
N MET A 27 -15.26 -50.16 1.48
CA MET A 27 -14.93 -49.82 0.09
C MET A 27 -16.09 -49.30 -0.81
N ASP A 28 -17.30 -49.07 -0.29
CA ASP A 28 -18.51 -48.91 -1.12
C ASP A 28 -19.24 -47.54 -1.05
N SER A 29 -18.72 -46.52 -0.37
CA SER A 29 -19.40 -45.19 -0.29
C SER A 29 -18.72 -44.07 -1.09
N ARG A 30 -17.90 -44.41 -2.09
CA ARG A 30 -16.99 -43.44 -2.74
C ARG A 30 -17.61 -42.43 -3.70
N ASP A 31 -18.92 -42.45 -3.97
CA ASP A 31 -19.54 -41.44 -4.84
C ASP A 31 -20.85 -40.89 -4.26
N MET A 32 -20.72 -39.84 -3.46
CA MET A 32 -21.84 -38.91 -3.30
C MET A 32 -21.74 -37.89 -4.44
N SER A 33 -22.68 -37.98 -5.40
CA SER A 33 -22.77 -37.06 -6.56
C SER A 33 -22.64 -35.60 -6.10
N ILE A 34 -21.95 -34.79 -6.89
CA ILE A 34 -21.82 -33.33 -6.71
C ILE A 34 -23.19 -32.69 -6.48
N GLU A 35 -24.23 -33.20 -7.14
CA GLU A 35 -25.62 -32.75 -6.99
C GLU A 35 -26.13 -32.95 -5.56
N LYS A 36 -25.84 -34.09 -4.92
CA LYS A 36 -26.22 -34.36 -3.53
C LYS A 36 -25.47 -33.48 -2.53
N LYS A 37 -24.23 -33.09 -2.85
CA LYS A 37 -23.45 -32.15 -2.03
C LYS A 37 -23.99 -30.72 -2.16
N ILE A 38 -24.36 -30.31 -3.37
CA ILE A 38 -24.97 -29.01 -3.63
C ILE A 38 -26.34 -28.93 -2.96
N GLU A 39 -27.23 -29.90 -3.16
CA GLU A 39 -28.55 -29.95 -2.50
C GLU A 39 -28.43 -29.91 -0.97
N PHE A 40 -27.45 -30.61 -0.40
CA PHE A 40 -27.19 -30.55 1.03
C PHE A 40 -26.74 -29.15 1.48
N LEU A 41 -25.79 -28.53 0.78
CA LEU A 41 -25.32 -27.17 1.10
C LEU A 41 -26.44 -26.13 0.92
N GLU A 42 -27.25 -26.24 -0.13
CA GLU A 42 -28.41 -25.38 -0.36
C GLU A 42 -29.48 -25.55 0.74
N SER A 43 -29.67 -26.76 1.25
CA SER A 43 -30.58 -27.03 2.38
C SER A 43 -30.15 -26.34 3.69
N LEU A 44 -28.88 -25.93 3.79
CA LEU A 44 -28.33 -25.22 4.94
C LEU A 44 -28.43 -23.70 4.78
N THR A 45 -28.58 -23.17 3.56
CA THR A 45 -28.63 -21.71 3.28
C THR A 45 -29.77 -21.02 4.02
N GLY A 46 -30.90 -21.71 4.18
CA GLY A 46 -32.07 -21.23 4.95
C GLY A 46 -31.98 -21.43 6.47
N LYS A 47 -31.01 -22.21 6.97
CA LYS A 47 -30.88 -22.58 8.39
C LYS A 47 -29.76 -21.82 9.11
N VAL A 48 -28.92 -21.08 8.36
CA VAL A 48 -27.75 -20.37 8.89
C VAL A 48 -28.06 -18.90 9.09
N THR A 49 -27.99 -18.43 10.35
CA THR A 49 -28.33 -17.05 10.74
C THR A 49 -27.12 -16.14 10.93
N ASN A 50 -25.93 -16.69 11.20
CA ASN A 50 -24.71 -15.91 11.43
C ASN A 50 -23.95 -15.61 10.13
N ARG A 51 -23.53 -14.34 9.97
CA ARG A 51 -22.80 -13.80 8.82
C ARG A 51 -21.52 -14.58 8.47
N LYS A 52 -20.73 -15.02 9.46
CA LYS A 52 -19.50 -15.80 9.22
C LYS A 52 -19.80 -17.17 8.60
N THR A 53 -20.86 -17.82 9.09
CA THR A 53 -21.27 -19.14 8.65
C THR A 53 -21.92 -19.08 7.26
N ARG A 54 -22.65 -17.99 6.96
CA ARG A 54 -23.24 -17.75 5.62
C ARG A 54 -22.17 -17.47 4.56
N ARG A 55 -21.12 -16.72 4.90
CA ARG A 55 -19.96 -16.50 4.01
C ARG A 55 -19.25 -17.82 3.69
N TRP A 56 -18.98 -18.63 4.72
CA TRP A 56 -18.37 -19.96 4.53
C TRP A 56 -19.22 -20.89 3.65
N LEU A 57 -20.55 -20.89 3.84
CA LEU A 57 -21.47 -21.69 3.04
C LEU A 57 -21.45 -21.26 1.57
N ASN A 58 -21.44 -19.95 1.31
CA ASN A 58 -21.38 -19.39 -0.04
C ASN A 58 -20.05 -19.71 -0.73
N ASP A 59 -18.93 -19.56 -0.03
CA ASP A 59 -17.60 -19.88 -0.58
C ASP A 59 -17.50 -21.38 -0.90
N ARG A 60 -18.10 -22.25 -0.06
CA ARG A 60 -18.11 -23.70 -0.29
C ARG A 60 -19.04 -24.12 -1.43
N LEU A 61 -20.22 -23.50 -1.53
CA LEU A 61 -21.12 -23.66 -2.68
C LEU A 61 -20.42 -23.24 -3.97
N LEU A 62 -19.73 -22.09 -3.99
CA LEU A 62 -18.99 -21.63 -5.16
C LEU A 62 -17.86 -22.59 -5.55
N MET A 63 -17.17 -23.21 -4.58
CA MET A 63 -16.14 -24.20 -4.87
C MET A 63 -16.68 -25.53 -5.41
N GLU A 64 -17.87 -25.96 -4.99
CA GLU A 64 -18.50 -27.21 -5.47
C GLU A 64 -19.35 -27.00 -6.73
N LEU A 65 -19.85 -25.78 -6.97
CA LEU A 65 -20.58 -25.35 -8.18
C LEU A 65 -19.65 -25.10 -9.37
N VAL A 66 -18.33 -25.06 -9.16
CA VAL A 66 -17.34 -25.05 -10.24
C VAL A 66 -16.93 -26.50 -10.51
N PRO A 67 -17.53 -27.20 -11.50
CA PRO A 67 -17.11 -28.55 -11.85
C PRO A 67 -15.66 -28.51 -12.34
N ARG A 68 -14.88 -29.53 -12.00
CA ARG A 68 -13.58 -29.73 -12.66
C ARG A 68 -13.85 -30.11 -14.11
N LEU A 69 -13.72 -29.14 -15.00
CA LEU A 69 -14.01 -29.29 -16.41
C LEU A 69 -13.18 -30.44 -17.01
N ASN A 70 -13.86 -31.46 -17.51
CA ASN A 70 -13.23 -32.51 -18.29
C ASN A 70 -13.08 -32.09 -19.75
N ALA A 71 -12.25 -32.81 -20.50
CA ALA A 71 -11.90 -32.45 -21.87
C ALA A 71 -13.09 -32.41 -22.85
N GLU A 72 -14.23 -33.01 -22.52
CA GLU A 72 -15.46 -32.94 -23.31
C GLU A 72 -16.31 -31.71 -22.97
N GLU A 73 -16.34 -31.28 -21.70
CA GLU A 73 -17.01 -30.03 -21.29
C GLU A 73 -16.30 -28.80 -21.86
N ILE A 74 -14.97 -28.85 -21.96
CA ILE A 74 -14.18 -27.84 -22.67
C ILE A 74 -14.58 -27.80 -24.15
N ARG A 75 -14.88 -28.95 -24.78
CA ARG A 75 -15.35 -28.98 -26.17
C ARG A 75 -16.79 -28.46 -26.33
N GLY A 76 -17.67 -28.70 -25.35
CA GLY A 76 -19.06 -28.22 -25.37
C GLY A 76 -19.20 -26.70 -25.21
N LEU A 77 -18.32 -26.07 -24.43
CA LEU A 77 -18.24 -24.60 -24.28
C LEU A 77 -17.86 -23.87 -25.58
N PHE A 78 -17.36 -24.59 -26.59
CA PHE A 78 -16.90 -24.05 -27.87
C PHE A 78 -17.68 -24.56 -29.11
N ALA A 79 -18.94 -25.01 -28.97
CA ALA A 79 -19.79 -25.34 -30.12
C ALA A 79 -21.16 -24.59 -30.09
N PRO A 80 -21.63 -23.96 -31.20
CA PRO A 80 -22.80 -23.08 -31.20
C PRO A 80 -24.16 -23.80 -31.43
N PRO A 81 -25.32 -23.12 -31.21
CA PRO A 81 -26.70 -23.67 -31.22
C PRO A 81 -27.17 -24.30 -32.56
N PRO A 82 -28.28 -25.09 -32.59
CA PRO A 82 -29.62 -24.53 -32.32
C PRO A 82 -30.63 -25.45 -31.57
N TRP A 83 -30.75 -25.36 -30.24
CA TRP A 83 -31.93 -25.79 -29.45
C TRP A 83 -31.89 -25.04 -28.10
N GLY A 84 -32.82 -24.23 -27.60
CA GLY A 84 -34.18 -23.81 -27.96
C GLY A 84 -34.61 -22.61 -27.08
N ASP A 85 -35.86 -22.15 -27.24
CA ASP A 85 -36.40 -20.84 -26.84
C ASP A 85 -37.32 -20.82 -25.59
N ASN A 86 -37.40 -19.64 -24.95
CA ASN A 86 -38.54 -18.89 -24.35
C ASN A 86 -39.43 -19.38 -23.16
N VAL A 87 -39.47 -18.59 -22.06
CA VAL A 87 -40.67 -18.32 -21.22
C VAL A 87 -40.68 -16.87 -20.66
N ARG A 88 -41.84 -16.19 -20.60
CA ARG A 88 -42.05 -14.81 -20.09
C ARG A 88 -42.64 -14.76 -18.66
N PRO A 89 -42.24 -13.82 -17.78
CA PRO A 89 -42.93 -13.50 -16.52
C PRO A 89 -43.92 -12.32 -16.62
N THR A 90 -44.85 -12.29 -15.66
CA THR A 90 -46.17 -11.62 -15.66
C THR A 90 -46.26 -10.28 -14.92
N THR A 91 -47.43 -9.66 -15.11
CA THR A 91 -48.09 -8.40 -14.71
C THR A 91 -47.84 -7.76 -13.32
N PHE A 92 -46.84 -8.16 -12.55
CA PHE A 92 -46.52 -7.54 -11.25
C PHE A 92 -45.52 -6.39 -11.35
N SER A 93 -45.18 -5.96 -12.56
CA SER A 93 -44.15 -4.95 -12.85
C SER A 93 -44.70 -3.54 -13.07
N THR A 94 -46.00 -3.31 -12.93
CA THR A 94 -46.62 -2.03 -13.29
C THR A 94 -47.22 -1.34 -12.08
N THR A 95 -46.41 -0.62 -11.31
CA THR A 95 -46.76 0.73 -10.82
C THR A 95 -45.57 1.46 -10.17
N ASN A 96 -45.36 2.70 -10.62
CA ASN A 96 -44.35 3.71 -10.20
C ASN A 96 -42.90 3.57 -10.70
N ALA A 97 -42.72 3.51 -12.03
CA ALA A 97 -41.41 3.57 -12.70
C ALA A 97 -40.92 4.99 -13.08
N GLY A 98 -41.81 5.98 -13.20
CA GLY A 98 -41.49 7.25 -13.88
C GLY A 98 -40.34 8.08 -13.26
N ASP A 99 -40.18 8.05 -11.94
CA ASP A 99 -39.20 8.90 -11.23
C ASP A 99 -38.03 8.13 -10.62
N TRP A 100 -38.09 6.79 -10.60
CA TRP A 100 -36.96 5.93 -10.21
C TRP A 100 -36.01 5.63 -11.40
N ASP A 101 -36.48 5.81 -12.64
CA ASP A 101 -35.78 5.47 -13.89
C ASP A 101 -34.70 6.46 -14.35
N LYS A 102 -34.56 7.62 -13.69
CA LYS A 102 -33.51 8.59 -14.02
C LYS A 102 -32.25 8.45 -13.16
N PHE A 103 -32.29 7.69 -12.07
CA PHE A 103 -31.26 7.78 -11.02
C PHE A 103 -30.45 6.49 -10.80
N ARG A 104 -30.80 5.34 -11.38
CA ARG A 104 -30.07 4.09 -11.09
C ARG A 104 -29.58 3.39 -12.36
N SER A 105 -28.27 3.49 -12.56
CA SER A 105 -27.45 2.75 -13.51
C SER A 105 -27.65 3.09 -14.99
N ILE A 106 -26.59 2.91 -15.78
CA ILE A 106 -26.73 2.67 -17.22
C ILE A 106 -27.75 1.54 -17.36
N ASP A 107 -28.92 1.93 -17.85
CA ASP A 107 -30.11 1.12 -17.99
C ASP A 107 -29.78 -0.11 -18.87
N MET A 108 -29.80 -1.30 -18.26
CA MET A 108 -29.57 -2.59 -18.94
C MET A 108 -30.59 -2.80 -20.06
N ASP A 109 -31.78 -2.19 -19.97
CA ASP A 109 -32.79 -2.19 -21.02
C ASP A 109 -32.44 -1.20 -22.13
N LYS A 110 -31.77 -0.07 -21.84
CA LYS A 110 -31.16 0.77 -22.89
C LYS A 110 -30.00 0.05 -23.58
N GLU A 111 -29.14 -0.65 -22.85
CA GLU A 111 -28.03 -1.42 -23.42
C GLU A 111 -28.55 -2.59 -24.28
N ALA A 112 -29.53 -3.35 -23.78
CA ALA A 112 -30.22 -4.38 -24.56
C ALA A 112 -30.97 -3.81 -25.78
N LYS A 113 -31.55 -2.61 -25.66
CA LYS A 113 -32.18 -1.90 -26.78
C LYS A 113 -31.15 -1.37 -27.78
N PHE A 114 -29.97 -0.94 -27.34
CA PHE A 114 -28.85 -0.59 -28.22
C PHE A 114 -28.32 -1.82 -28.97
N ILE A 115 -28.09 -2.93 -28.27
CA ILE A 115 -27.72 -4.23 -28.87
C ILE A 115 -28.78 -4.65 -29.91
N GLY A 116 -30.07 -4.57 -29.57
CA GLY A 116 -31.16 -4.88 -30.50
C GLY A 116 -31.28 -3.89 -31.69
N VAL A 117 -30.91 -2.62 -31.51
CA VAL A 117 -30.85 -1.62 -32.61
C VAL A 117 -29.63 -1.87 -33.51
N LEU A 118 -28.50 -2.29 -32.95
CA LEU A 118 -27.28 -2.70 -33.65
C LEU A 118 -27.49 -3.99 -34.46
N GLU A 119 -28.15 -4.99 -33.88
CA GLU A 119 -28.51 -6.24 -34.57
C GLU A 119 -29.50 -6.00 -35.72
N ASN A 120 -30.51 -5.15 -35.52
CA ASN A 120 -31.49 -4.82 -36.56
C ASN A 120 -30.94 -3.88 -37.65
N SER A 121 -29.98 -3.01 -37.34
CA SER A 121 -29.31 -2.14 -38.33
C SER A 121 -28.20 -2.86 -39.12
N SER A 122 -27.59 -3.90 -38.54
CA SER A 122 -26.60 -4.77 -39.20
C SER A 122 -27.17 -5.60 -40.36
N ILE A 123 -28.49 -5.84 -40.40
CA ILE A 123 -29.15 -6.48 -41.55
C ILE A 123 -29.01 -5.62 -42.82
N LYS A 124 -28.73 -4.31 -42.71
CA LYS A 124 -28.59 -3.40 -43.85
C LYS A 124 -27.17 -2.87 -44.11
N ARG A 125 -26.16 -3.21 -43.30
CA ARG A 125 -24.77 -2.82 -43.57
C ARG A 125 -23.85 -4.02 -43.37
N LYS A 126 -23.61 -4.77 -44.45
CA LYS A 126 -22.42 -5.62 -44.57
C LYS A 126 -21.18 -4.71 -44.59
N GLY A 127 -20.68 -4.41 -43.40
CA GLY A 127 -19.40 -3.74 -43.16
C GLY A 127 -18.81 -4.34 -41.89
N HIS A 128 -17.50 -4.55 -41.89
CA HIS A 128 -16.73 -5.38 -40.97
C HIS A 128 -16.60 -4.82 -39.53
N ILE A 129 -17.61 -4.10 -39.04
CA ILE A 129 -17.71 -3.57 -37.67
C ILE A 129 -19.06 -4.09 -37.16
N ASP A 130 -19.12 -5.10 -36.29
CA ASP A 130 -19.49 -4.88 -34.88
C ASP A 130 -19.24 -6.10 -33.97
N ALA A 131 -18.55 -7.15 -34.44
CA ALA A 131 -18.38 -8.38 -33.64
C ALA A 131 -17.60 -8.11 -32.34
N ASP A 132 -16.53 -7.32 -32.42
CA ASP A 132 -15.68 -6.99 -31.26
C ASP A 132 -16.36 -6.02 -30.30
N LYS A 133 -17.12 -5.05 -30.81
CA LYS A 133 -17.94 -4.12 -30.02
C LYS A 133 -19.05 -4.85 -29.27
N VAL A 134 -19.73 -5.80 -29.93
CA VAL A 134 -20.75 -6.67 -29.33
C VAL A 134 -20.13 -7.64 -28.32
N ALA A 135 -18.98 -8.24 -28.62
CA ALA A 135 -18.27 -9.11 -27.67
C ALA A 135 -17.83 -8.35 -26.42
N PHE A 136 -17.35 -7.11 -26.59
CA PHE A 136 -16.93 -6.25 -25.50
C PHE A 136 -18.11 -5.82 -24.61
N LEU A 137 -19.21 -5.36 -25.20
CA LEU A 137 -20.44 -5.02 -24.47
C LEU A 137 -20.98 -6.22 -23.68
N ASN A 138 -20.96 -7.41 -24.27
CA ASN A 138 -21.34 -8.63 -23.58
C ASN A 138 -20.39 -9.00 -22.44
N ALA A 139 -19.09 -8.77 -22.57
CA ALA A 139 -18.12 -8.95 -21.48
C ALA A 139 -18.34 -7.94 -20.35
N TRP A 140 -18.61 -6.67 -20.69
CA TRP A 140 -18.91 -5.61 -19.72
C TRP A 140 -20.23 -5.85 -18.97
N ARG A 141 -21.25 -6.36 -19.67
CA ARG A 141 -22.55 -6.76 -19.12
C ARG A 141 -22.46 -7.89 -18.09
N ARG A 142 -21.47 -8.78 -18.23
CA ARG A 142 -21.21 -9.89 -17.28
C ARG A 142 -20.62 -9.42 -15.95
N ILE A 143 -20.13 -8.19 -15.86
CA ILE A 143 -19.70 -7.59 -14.59
C ILE A 143 -20.95 -7.04 -13.89
N GLU A 144 -21.41 -7.75 -12.86
CA GLU A 144 -22.65 -7.41 -12.15
C GLU A 144 -22.63 -5.98 -11.59
N CYS A 145 -23.81 -5.35 -11.47
CA CYS A 145 -23.91 -4.01 -10.91
C CYS A 145 -23.31 -3.91 -9.50
N GLN A 146 -23.46 -4.96 -8.68
CA GLN A 146 -22.87 -5.04 -7.34
C GLN A 146 -21.35 -5.13 -7.37
N THR A 147 -20.77 -5.87 -8.32
CA THR A 147 -19.32 -5.92 -8.54
C THR A 147 -18.79 -4.57 -9.00
N ARG A 148 -19.50 -3.88 -9.90
CA ARG A 148 -19.13 -2.52 -10.34
C ARG A 148 -19.23 -1.50 -9.20
N GLU A 149 -20.27 -1.59 -8.37
CA GLU A 149 -20.38 -0.76 -7.17
C GLU A 149 -19.35 -1.10 -6.10
N ALA A 150 -18.97 -2.38 -5.94
CA ALA A 150 -17.86 -2.77 -5.07
C ALA A 150 -16.55 -2.20 -5.60
N LEU A 151 -16.30 -2.26 -6.90
CA LEU A 151 -15.14 -1.62 -7.53
C LEU A 151 -15.15 -0.09 -7.33
N ARG A 152 -16.30 0.58 -7.48
CA ARG A 152 -16.41 2.02 -7.18
C ARG A 152 -16.22 2.36 -5.71
N ARG A 153 -16.58 1.45 -4.79
CA ARG A 153 -16.40 1.62 -3.34
C ARG A 153 -14.97 1.32 -2.87
N SER A 154 -14.25 0.45 -3.58
CA SER A 154 -12.92 -0.03 -3.19
C SER A 154 -11.78 0.63 -3.97
N PHE A 155 -12.05 1.27 -5.12
CA PHE A 155 -11.05 1.90 -6.00
C PHE A 155 -11.41 3.36 -6.27
N LEU A 156 -10.46 4.13 -6.83
CA LEU A 156 -10.69 5.53 -7.22
C LEU A 156 -11.88 5.62 -8.20
N PRO A 157 -13.00 6.25 -7.82
CA PRO A 157 -14.19 6.38 -8.67
C PRO A 157 -13.86 7.00 -10.04
N GLU A 158 -12.91 7.95 -10.07
CA GLU A 158 -12.46 8.64 -11.27
C GLU A 158 -11.76 7.70 -12.26
N LEU A 159 -11.07 6.66 -11.75
CA LEU A 159 -10.43 5.66 -12.57
C LEU A 159 -11.48 4.77 -13.24
N VAL A 160 -12.46 4.29 -12.46
CA VAL A 160 -13.58 3.49 -12.98
C VAL A 160 -14.38 4.30 -14.00
N GLU A 161 -14.65 5.56 -13.70
CA GLU A 161 -15.35 6.48 -14.58
C GLU A 161 -14.57 6.76 -15.87
N ALA A 162 -13.23 6.89 -15.82
CA ALA A 162 -12.40 7.05 -17.01
C ALA A 162 -12.46 5.83 -17.94
N PHE A 163 -12.46 4.60 -17.39
CA PHE A 163 -12.67 3.38 -18.18
C PHE A 163 -14.08 3.34 -18.77
N GLU A 164 -15.10 3.66 -17.96
CA GLU A 164 -16.50 3.69 -18.41
C GLU A 164 -16.73 4.72 -19.51
N ASN A 165 -16.12 5.90 -19.42
CA ASN A 165 -16.19 6.94 -20.44
C ASN A 165 -15.44 6.54 -21.73
N SER A 166 -14.29 5.88 -21.62
CA SER A 166 -13.55 5.35 -22.78
C SER A 166 -14.36 4.28 -23.52
N ILE A 167 -15.00 3.39 -22.77
CA ILE A 167 -15.91 2.36 -23.30
C ILE A 167 -17.12 3.00 -23.96
N ARG A 168 -17.76 3.96 -23.28
CA ARG A 168 -18.93 4.67 -23.80
C ARG A 168 -18.59 5.42 -25.10
N SER A 169 -17.43 6.08 -25.15
CA SER A 169 -16.94 6.76 -26.34
C SER A 169 -16.73 5.79 -27.50
N PHE A 170 -16.10 4.64 -27.27
CA PHE A 170 -15.88 3.61 -28.30
C PHE A 170 -17.17 2.99 -28.85
N VAL A 171 -18.18 2.84 -27.99
CA VAL A 171 -19.50 2.31 -28.36
C VAL A 171 -20.33 3.35 -29.13
N LEU A 172 -20.26 4.62 -28.74
CA LEU A 172 -21.04 5.70 -29.37
C LEU A 172 -20.40 6.27 -30.63
N ASP A 173 -19.07 6.23 -30.74
CA ASP A 173 -18.37 6.73 -31.91
C ASP A 173 -18.43 5.70 -33.05
N SER A 174 -18.95 6.16 -34.19
CA SER A 174 -19.11 5.39 -35.43
C SER A 174 -17.95 5.58 -36.39
N SER A 175 -16.94 6.36 -35.99
CA SER A 175 -15.67 6.46 -36.70
C SER A 175 -14.82 5.20 -36.49
N LYS A 176 -14.01 4.86 -37.50
CA LYS A 176 -13.35 3.56 -37.77
C LYS A 176 -12.23 3.16 -36.78
N GLU A 177 -12.42 3.29 -35.48
CA GLU A 177 -11.55 2.60 -34.54
C GLU A 177 -12.16 1.23 -34.23
N ASP A 178 -11.58 0.18 -34.84
CA ASP A 178 -11.99 -1.22 -34.65
C ASP A 178 -11.46 -1.80 -33.33
N VAL A 179 -10.63 -1.05 -32.59
CA VAL A 179 -9.94 -1.52 -31.38
C VAL A 179 -10.12 -0.53 -30.23
N LEU A 180 -10.76 -0.97 -29.15
CA LEU A 180 -10.79 -0.24 -27.89
C LEU A 180 -9.44 -0.38 -27.19
N THR A 181 -8.62 0.67 -27.25
CA THR A 181 -7.34 0.70 -26.51
C THR A 181 -7.58 1.28 -25.11
N LEU A 182 -7.81 0.40 -24.14
CA LEU A 182 -7.78 0.79 -22.73
C LEU A 182 -6.32 0.89 -22.30
N ARG A 183 -5.82 2.10 -22.08
CA ARG A 183 -4.54 2.31 -21.39
C ARG A 183 -4.72 1.98 -19.91
N VAL A 184 -4.71 0.69 -19.61
CA VAL A 184 -4.57 0.21 -18.24
C VAL A 184 -3.15 0.54 -17.82
N ARG A 185 -2.97 1.58 -17.00
CA ARG A 185 -1.70 1.80 -16.30
C ARG A 185 -1.51 0.63 -15.34
N ASP A 186 -0.84 -0.39 -15.86
CA ASP A 186 -0.31 -1.57 -15.18
C ASP A 186 -1.33 -2.51 -14.48
N PRO A 187 -1.56 -3.74 -15.00
CA PRO A 187 -2.39 -4.75 -14.35
C PRO A 187 -1.93 -5.13 -12.94
N PHE A 188 -0.63 -5.00 -12.61
CA PHE A 188 -0.11 -5.36 -11.29
C PHE A 188 -0.56 -4.40 -10.19
N ARG A 189 -0.77 -3.11 -10.50
CA ARG A 189 -1.22 -2.11 -9.53
C ARG A 189 -2.66 -2.32 -9.04
N ARG A 190 -3.47 -3.10 -9.78
CA ARG A 190 -4.87 -3.41 -9.43
C ARG A 190 -5.05 -4.62 -8.51
N LEU A 191 -4.02 -5.45 -8.39
CA LEU A 191 -4.01 -6.66 -7.55
C LEU A 191 -3.49 -6.39 -6.13
N LEU A 192 -3.21 -5.13 -5.77
CA LEU A 192 -2.74 -4.72 -4.45
C LEU A 192 -3.85 -4.80 -3.37
N LEU A 193 -4.68 -5.85 -3.38
CA LEU A 193 -5.44 -6.28 -2.19
C LEU A 193 -4.47 -6.85 -1.12
N HIS A 194 -3.29 -7.34 -1.54
CA HIS A 194 -2.16 -7.71 -0.68
C HIS A 194 -0.82 -7.28 -1.29
N GLY A 195 -0.76 -6.03 -1.72
CA GLY A 195 0.41 -5.46 -2.38
C GLY A 195 1.54 -5.18 -1.41
N VAL A 196 2.74 -5.66 -1.72
CA VAL A 196 3.97 -5.23 -1.05
C VAL A 196 4.91 -4.55 -2.03
N CYS A 197 5.44 -3.39 -1.63
CA CYS A 197 6.54 -2.73 -2.32
C CYS A 197 7.73 -2.65 -1.38
N GLU A 198 8.93 -2.93 -1.88
CA GLU A 198 10.16 -2.50 -1.22
C GLU A 198 10.57 -1.17 -1.84
N VAL A 199 10.80 -0.17 -0.98
CA VAL A 199 11.13 1.19 -1.39
C VAL A 199 12.36 1.65 -0.65
N ASP A 200 13.35 2.12 -1.41
CA ASP A 200 14.51 2.80 -0.86
C ASP A 200 14.19 4.29 -0.67
N ALA A 201 14.05 4.73 0.58
CA ALA A 201 13.75 6.11 0.94
C ALA A 201 15.02 6.96 1.15
N PHE A 202 14.89 8.27 0.95
CA PHE A 202 15.99 9.26 0.98
C PHE A 202 17.08 9.04 -0.07
N THR A 203 16.70 8.48 -1.22
CA THR A 203 17.57 8.25 -2.38
C THR A 203 16.75 8.26 -3.67
N ASP A 204 17.41 8.52 -4.80
CA ASP A 204 16.90 8.25 -6.15
C ASP A 204 17.69 7.13 -6.87
N THR A 205 18.65 6.53 -6.17
CA THR A 205 19.48 5.42 -6.66
C THR A 205 19.10 4.13 -5.92
N PRO A 206 18.78 3.03 -6.62
CA PRO A 206 18.52 1.74 -5.99
C PRO A 206 19.69 1.25 -5.14
N PHE A 207 19.41 0.50 -4.09
CA PHE A 207 20.38 -0.07 -3.14
C PHE A 207 21.14 0.98 -2.30
N LYS A 208 20.67 2.23 -2.32
CA LYS A 208 21.08 3.33 -1.45
C LYS A 208 19.90 3.71 -0.55
N GLY A 209 20.02 4.72 0.29
CA GLY A 209 18.95 5.14 1.19
C GLY A 209 18.58 4.09 2.23
N ASN A 210 17.38 4.19 2.78
CA ASN A 210 16.85 3.27 3.78
C ASN A 210 15.68 2.46 3.21
N PRO A 211 15.82 1.12 3.07
CA PRO A 211 14.76 0.27 2.55
C PRO A 211 13.62 0.16 3.56
N ALA A 212 12.39 0.23 3.06
CA ALA A 212 11.19 -0.11 3.81
C ALA A 212 10.25 -0.96 2.96
N ALA A 213 9.64 -1.95 3.59
CA ALA A 213 8.54 -2.69 3.01
C ALA A 213 7.25 -1.89 3.26
N VAL A 214 6.41 -1.78 2.24
CA VAL A 214 5.14 -1.07 2.29
C VAL A 214 4.06 -2.06 1.92
N CYS A 215 3.28 -2.48 2.91
CA CYS A 215 2.17 -3.40 2.75
C CYS A 215 0.85 -2.63 2.75
N LEU A 216 0.13 -2.66 1.63
CA LEU A 216 -1.23 -2.15 1.55
C LEU A 216 -2.21 -3.25 1.98
N LEU A 217 -3.00 -2.98 3.02
CA LEU A 217 -3.94 -3.91 3.63
C LEU A 217 -5.38 -3.47 3.38
N GLU A 218 -6.26 -4.42 3.12
CA GLU A 218 -7.71 -4.17 3.03
C GLU A 218 -8.34 -3.83 4.38
N GLU A 219 -7.87 -4.50 5.44
CA GLU A 219 -8.37 -4.39 6.80
C GLU A 219 -7.21 -4.47 7.78
N GLU A 220 -7.42 -3.97 9.00
CA GLU A 220 -6.43 -4.11 10.07
C GLU A 220 -6.16 -5.58 10.38
N LYS A 221 -4.88 -5.93 10.50
CA LYS A 221 -4.41 -7.23 11.00
C LYS A 221 -4.02 -7.09 12.47
N ASP A 222 -4.02 -8.22 13.18
CA ASP A 222 -3.60 -8.25 14.57
C ASP A 222 -2.08 -8.03 14.71
N ASP A 223 -1.66 -7.55 15.87
CA ASP A 223 -0.28 -7.16 16.16
C ASP A 223 0.71 -8.33 15.97
N LYS A 224 0.28 -9.56 16.26
CA LYS A 224 1.14 -10.73 16.07
C LYS A 224 1.39 -10.97 14.58
N TRP A 225 0.36 -10.91 13.75
CA TRP A 225 0.53 -11.06 12.31
C TRP A 225 1.45 -9.99 11.71
N LEU A 226 1.25 -8.72 12.12
CA LEU A 226 2.09 -7.60 11.67
C LEU A 226 3.54 -7.76 12.09
N GLN A 227 3.78 -8.22 13.33
CA GLN A 227 5.13 -8.47 13.83
C GLN A 227 5.80 -9.66 13.15
N ASP A 228 5.07 -10.76 12.95
CA ASP A 228 5.59 -11.98 12.30
C ASP A 228 6.01 -11.66 10.85
N LEU A 229 5.21 -10.89 10.11
CA LEU A 229 5.55 -10.49 8.73
C LEU A 229 6.72 -9.49 8.68
N ALA A 230 6.79 -8.54 9.63
CA ALA A 230 7.93 -7.62 9.71
C ALA A 230 9.25 -8.37 10.01
N ALA A 231 9.19 -9.40 10.85
CA ALA A 231 10.31 -10.29 11.12
C ALA A 231 10.72 -11.13 9.90
N GLU A 232 9.76 -11.55 9.06
CA GLU A 232 10.03 -12.28 7.81
C GLU A 232 10.79 -11.42 6.80
N PHE A 233 10.41 -10.15 6.64
CA PHE A 233 11.15 -9.23 5.76
C PHE A 233 12.56 -8.93 6.27
N ASN A 234 12.74 -8.84 7.59
CA ASN A 234 14.03 -8.63 8.25
C ASN A 234 14.84 -7.43 7.70
N ILE A 235 14.14 -6.35 7.37
CA ILE A 235 14.69 -5.04 6.97
C ILE A 235 14.46 -4.02 8.09
N SER A 236 14.90 -2.77 7.90
CA SER A 236 14.79 -1.72 8.91
C SER A 236 13.35 -1.63 9.44
N GLU A 237 12.40 -1.36 8.55
CA GLU A 237 10.99 -1.23 8.92
C GLU A 237 10.06 -1.79 7.84
N THR A 238 8.98 -2.42 8.32
CA THR A 238 7.79 -2.73 7.54
C THR A 238 6.68 -1.77 7.93
N SER A 239 6.09 -1.11 6.94
CA SER A 239 4.96 -0.20 7.08
C SER A 239 3.68 -0.83 6.58
N TYR A 240 2.61 -0.64 7.33
CA TYR A 240 1.29 -1.18 7.03
C TYR A 240 0.30 -0.04 6.82
N LEU A 241 -0.32 -0.02 5.65
CA LEU A 241 -1.28 0.99 5.24
C LEU A 241 -2.69 0.41 5.19
N VAL A 242 -3.63 1.05 5.88
CA VAL A 242 -5.07 0.75 5.77
C VAL A 242 -5.78 2.03 5.35
N ARG A 243 -6.57 2.00 4.27
CA ARG A 243 -7.32 3.18 3.84
C ARG A 243 -8.43 3.51 4.83
N ILE A 244 -8.53 4.79 5.23
CA ILE A 244 -9.62 5.28 6.08
C ILE A 244 -10.63 5.97 5.17
N ASN A 245 -11.79 5.34 4.98
CA ASN A 245 -12.90 5.93 4.25
C ASN A 245 -13.74 6.78 5.20
N GLU A 246 -13.71 8.10 5.04
CA GLU A 246 -14.65 9.01 5.72
C GLU A 246 -15.81 9.33 4.76
N GLU A 247 -17.02 9.50 5.32
CA GLU A 247 -18.18 9.97 4.56
C GLU A 247 -17.89 11.36 3.97
N GLU A 248 -18.23 11.56 2.69
CA GLU A 248 -18.06 12.83 1.98
C GLU A 248 -18.79 13.94 2.73
N GLU A 249 -18.05 14.83 3.38
CA GLU A 249 -18.63 16.03 3.97
C GLU A 249 -19.10 16.98 2.86
N THR A 250 -20.27 17.56 3.10
CA THR A 250 -21.15 18.30 2.19
C THR A 250 -20.62 19.66 1.68
N ASP A 251 -19.35 19.99 1.87
CA ASP A 251 -18.82 21.36 1.69
C ASP A 251 -17.87 21.56 0.49
N GLY A 252 -17.84 20.62 -0.46
CA GLY A 252 -17.19 20.83 -1.77
C GLY A 252 -15.66 21.00 -1.76
N SER A 253 -15.00 20.97 -0.60
CA SER A 253 -13.54 20.88 -0.50
C SER A 253 -13.09 19.42 -0.50
N LEU A 254 -12.26 19.04 -1.47
CA LEU A 254 -11.63 17.72 -1.52
C LEU A 254 -10.66 17.59 -0.34
N LYS A 255 -11.06 16.85 0.70
CA LYS A 255 -10.18 16.49 1.80
C LYS A 255 -9.03 15.60 1.29
N PRO A 256 -7.82 15.74 1.84
CA PRO A 256 -6.73 14.85 1.49
C PRO A 256 -7.08 13.40 1.89
N PRO A 257 -6.68 12.41 1.08
CA PRO A 257 -6.90 11.01 1.41
C PRO A 257 -6.21 10.63 2.72
N LYS A 258 -6.90 9.80 3.52
CA LYS A 258 -6.47 9.39 4.86
C LYS A 258 -6.15 7.91 4.91
N PHE A 259 -5.06 7.57 5.60
CA PHE A 259 -4.64 6.18 5.83
C PHE A 259 -4.24 5.97 7.28
N GLY A 260 -4.60 4.83 7.85
CA GLY A 260 -3.93 4.30 9.03
C GLY A 260 -2.53 3.84 8.63
N LEU A 261 -1.52 4.22 9.40
CA LEU A 261 -0.13 3.85 9.16
C LEU A 261 0.52 3.37 10.47
N ARG A 262 1.05 2.16 10.42
CA ARG A 262 1.79 1.51 11.52
C ARG A 262 3.17 1.06 11.01
N TRP A 263 4.16 1.02 11.90
CA TRP A 263 5.53 0.65 11.55
C TRP A 263 6.08 -0.38 12.53
N PHE A 264 6.68 -1.42 11.98
CA PHE A 264 7.28 -2.50 12.75
C PHE A 264 8.71 -2.70 12.31
N THR A 265 9.61 -2.75 13.29
CA THR A 265 10.92 -3.37 13.10
C THR A 265 10.76 -4.90 13.15
N PRO A 266 11.83 -5.68 12.93
CA PRO A 266 11.77 -7.13 13.08
C PRO A 266 11.40 -7.61 14.49
N VAL A 267 11.46 -6.74 15.51
CA VAL A 267 11.25 -7.12 16.92
C VAL A 267 10.14 -6.36 17.63
N THR A 268 9.73 -5.17 17.15
CA THR A 268 8.72 -4.36 17.86
C THR A 268 8.03 -3.33 16.96
N GLU A 269 6.83 -2.89 17.36
CA GLU A 269 6.18 -1.71 16.78
C GLU A 269 6.85 -0.42 17.28
N VAL A 270 7.05 0.55 16.39
CA VAL A 270 7.60 1.87 16.73
C VAL A 270 6.56 2.97 16.57
N ASN A 271 6.61 3.97 17.46
CA ASN A 271 5.63 5.06 17.46
C ASN A 271 5.77 6.01 16.28
N LEU A 272 6.96 6.12 15.67
CA LEU A 272 7.26 7.08 14.62
C LEU A 272 8.42 6.57 13.75
N CYS A 273 8.25 6.57 12.43
CA CYS A 273 9.33 6.23 11.50
C CYS A 273 9.34 7.17 10.28
N GLY A 274 10.47 7.84 10.04
CA GLY A 274 10.61 8.80 8.94
C GLY A 274 10.65 8.15 7.56
N HIS A 275 11.61 7.26 7.33
CA HIS A 275 11.87 6.68 6.00
C HIS A 275 10.71 5.77 5.54
N ALA A 276 10.13 4.99 6.45
CA ALA A 276 8.99 4.14 6.12
C ALA A 276 7.70 4.94 5.85
N THR A 277 7.53 6.12 6.49
CA THR A 277 6.47 7.07 6.09
C THR A 277 6.71 7.64 4.70
N LEU A 278 7.97 7.96 4.38
CA LEU A 278 8.35 8.45 3.05
C LEU A 278 8.09 7.38 1.99
N ALA A 279 8.46 6.13 2.27
CA ALA A 279 8.22 4.97 1.43
C ALA A 279 6.72 4.71 1.20
N ALA A 280 5.91 4.79 2.26
CA ALA A 280 4.45 4.69 2.19
C ALA A 280 3.85 5.77 1.28
N ALA A 281 4.26 7.03 1.47
CA ALA A 281 3.84 8.13 0.62
C ALA A 281 4.30 7.97 -0.83
N HIS A 282 5.54 7.52 -1.05
CA HIS A 282 6.07 7.22 -2.39
C HIS A 282 5.22 6.17 -3.08
N THR A 283 4.90 5.09 -2.39
CA THR A 283 4.05 4.02 -2.92
C THR A 283 2.70 4.59 -3.33
N LEU A 284 2.00 5.30 -2.45
CA LEU A 284 0.68 5.89 -2.75
C LEU A 284 0.71 6.88 -3.93
N PHE A 285 1.71 7.79 -3.96
CA PHE A 285 1.86 8.78 -5.01
C PHE A 285 2.26 8.18 -6.36
N SER A 286 3.22 7.26 -6.36
CA SER A 286 3.77 6.67 -7.59
C SER A 286 2.82 5.65 -8.20
N THR A 287 2.07 4.89 -7.38
CA THR A 287 1.06 3.91 -7.82
C THR A 287 -0.18 4.56 -8.43
N GLY A 288 -0.44 5.83 -8.10
CA GLY A 288 -1.66 6.51 -8.51
C GLY A 288 -2.88 6.10 -7.68
N LEU A 289 -2.67 5.51 -6.49
CA LEU A 289 -3.75 5.18 -5.54
C LEU A 289 -4.39 6.41 -4.89
N VAL A 290 -3.71 7.57 -4.99
CA VAL A 290 -4.22 8.86 -4.55
C VAL A 290 -4.18 9.87 -5.69
N ASN A 291 -5.23 10.69 -5.81
CA ASN A 291 -5.29 11.83 -6.71
C ASN A 291 -5.22 13.15 -5.92
N SER A 292 -4.13 13.30 -5.16
CA SER A 292 -3.86 14.47 -4.31
C SER A 292 -2.35 14.63 -4.16
N ASP A 293 -1.90 15.87 -3.99
CA ASP A 293 -0.50 16.16 -3.64
C ASP A 293 -0.24 16.04 -2.14
N ILE A 294 -1.27 15.84 -1.32
CA ILE A 294 -1.16 15.72 0.13
C ILE A 294 -1.86 14.43 0.58
N ILE A 295 -1.20 13.66 1.45
CA ILE A 295 -1.73 12.49 2.13
C ILE A 295 -1.71 12.74 3.63
N GLU A 296 -2.75 12.29 4.34
CA GLU A 296 -2.81 12.29 5.79
C GLU A 296 -2.66 10.87 6.34
N PHE A 297 -1.78 10.70 7.33
CA PHE A 297 -1.59 9.44 8.03
C PHE A 297 -2.06 9.56 9.48
N SER A 298 -2.91 8.62 9.90
CA SER A 298 -3.29 8.39 11.30
C SER A 298 -2.34 7.37 11.91
N THR A 299 -1.62 7.75 12.96
CA THR A 299 -0.52 6.96 13.55
C THR A 299 -0.57 7.03 15.08
N LEU A 300 0.20 6.17 15.78
CA LEU A 300 0.32 6.24 17.24
C LEU A 300 0.91 7.56 17.75
N SER A 301 1.70 8.26 16.93
CA SER A 301 2.23 9.60 17.23
C SER A 301 1.26 10.73 16.86
N GLY A 302 0.03 10.40 16.45
CA GLY A 302 -0.96 11.34 15.96
C GLY A 302 -0.91 11.51 14.43
N LYS A 303 -1.46 12.62 13.96
CA LYS A 303 -1.57 12.92 12.53
C LYS A 303 -0.22 13.32 11.94
N LEU A 304 0.17 12.67 10.85
CA LEU A 304 1.29 13.06 10.00
C LEU A 304 0.78 13.43 8.60
N THR A 305 1.55 14.25 7.89
CA THR A 305 1.26 14.62 6.50
C THR A 305 2.47 14.35 5.62
N ALA A 306 2.18 13.89 4.40
CA ALA A 306 3.16 13.81 3.33
C ALA A 306 2.70 14.64 2.14
N LYS A 307 3.57 15.49 1.62
CA LYS A 307 3.28 16.38 0.50
C LYS A 307 4.24 16.13 -0.66
N ARG A 308 3.70 16.04 -1.87
CA ARG A 308 4.47 16.06 -3.11
C ARG A 308 4.96 17.48 -3.37
N VAL A 309 6.27 17.64 -3.53
CA VAL A 309 6.93 18.92 -3.81
C VAL A 309 7.69 18.82 -5.13
N PRO A 310 7.34 19.59 -6.16
CA PRO A 310 8.03 19.55 -7.45
C PRO A 310 9.53 19.82 -7.30
N GLU A 311 10.37 19.08 -8.02
CA GLU A 311 11.79 19.42 -8.13
C GLU A 311 11.95 20.62 -9.07
N VAL A 312 12.30 21.78 -8.53
CA VAL A 312 12.64 22.95 -9.34
C VAL A 312 14.03 22.74 -9.93
N LYS A 313 14.10 22.23 -11.17
CA LYS A 313 15.36 22.14 -11.90
C LYS A 313 15.72 23.52 -12.47
N PRO A 314 16.90 24.08 -12.15
CA PRO A 314 17.28 25.42 -12.62
C PRO A 314 17.39 25.54 -14.16
N ASN A 315 17.47 24.45 -14.92
CA ASN A 315 17.72 24.47 -16.37
C ASN A 315 16.81 23.56 -17.24
N GLY A 316 15.62 23.15 -16.77
CA GLY A 316 14.65 22.44 -17.64
C GLY A 316 15.11 21.09 -18.23
N VAL A 317 16.16 20.47 -17.69
CA VAL A 317 16.67 19.17 -18.19
C VAL A 317 15.81 18.03 -17.63
N SER A 318 14.88 17.57 -18.44
CA SER A 318 14.10 16.35 -18.20
C SER A 318 15.02 15.13 -18.32
N ASN A 319 15.15 14.34 -17.25
CA ASN A 319 15.84 13.05 -17.34
C ASN A 319 14.85 12.08 -17.98
N VAL A 320 15.00 11.86 -19.30
CA VAL A 320 14.26 10.81 -19.99
C VAL A 320 14.99 9.51 -19.75
N HIS A 321 14.47 8.68 -18.86
CA HIS A 321 14.78 7.25 -18.84
C HIS A 321 13.50 6.50 -19.19
N ASN A 322 13.57 5.65 -20.22
CA ASN A 322 12.50 4.78 -20.70
C ASN A 322 11.26 5.44 -21.34
N GLY A 323 11.38 6.65 -21.91
CA GLY A 323 10.33 7.21 -22.77
C GLY A 323 9.07 7.70 -22.05
N GLU A 324 9.02 7.61 -20.72
CA GLU A 324 8.00 8.24 -19.87
C GLU A 324 8.63 9.39 -19.08
N ALA A 325 8.04 10.57 -19.17
CA ALA A 325 8.44 11.71 -18.34
C ALA A 325 7.97 11.44 -16.90
N HIS A 326 8.83 10.83 -16.09
CA HIS A 326 8.62 10.83 -14.65
C HIS A 326 8.92 12.24 -14.13
N GLU A 327 7.88 12.98 -13.74
CA GLU A 327 8.06 14.20 -12.97
C GLU A 327 8.86 13.86 -11.71
N SER A 328 10.07 14.43 -11.59
CA SER A 328 10.86 14.26 -10.37
C SER A 328 10.28 15.18 -9.29
N TYR A 329 9.97 14.61 -8.14
CA TYR A 329 9.45 15.33 -6.99
C TYR A 329 10.16 14.85 -5.73
N PHE A 330 10.18 15.72 -4.73
CA PHE A 330 10.45 15.36 -3.34
C PHE A 330 9.15 15.02 -2.63
N ILE A 331 9.25 14.16 -1.63
CA ILE A 331 8.20 13.94 -0.64
C ILE A 331 8.63 14.70 0.62
N GLU A 332 7.83 15.68 1.01
CA GLU A 332 7.97 16.43 2.25
C GLU A 332 7.14 15.77 3.34
N LEU A 333 7.79 15.42 4.44
CA LEU A 333 7.16 14.93 5.67
C LEU A 333 7.23 16.01 6.74
N ASP A 334 6.14 16.18 7.48
CA ASP A 334 6.05 17.17 8.55
C ASP A 334 6.12 16.51 9.94
N PHE A 335 7.24 16.70 10.64
CA PHE A 335 7.53 16.08 11.95
C PHE A 335 7.68 17.13 13.06
N PRO A 336 7.48 16.75 14.34
CA PRO A 336 7.77 17.63 15.46
C PRO A 336 9.29 17.89 15.56
N ALA A 337 9.66 19.14 15.85
CA ALA A 337 11.03 19.47 16.23
C ALA A 337 11.36 18.85 17.60
N ILE A 338 12.49 18.17 17.71
CA ILE A 338 12.91 17.49 18.93
C ILE A 338 14.04 18.30 19.59
N SER A 339 13.80 18.79 20.80
CA SER A 339 14.82 19.47 21.58
C SER A 339 15.84 18.50 22.15
N SER A 340 17.00 19.00 22.56
CA SER A 340 18.01 18.24 23.26
C SER A 340 18.51 18.96 24.51
N ILE A 341 18.84 18.21 25.55
CA ILE A 341 19.36 18.69 26.83
C ILE A 341 20.80 18.21 27.05
N GLU A 342 21.47 18.76 28.06
CA GLU A 342 22.77 18.26 28.50
C GLU A 342 22.65 16.85 29.07
N VAL A 343 23.70 16.05 28.88
CA VAL A 343 23.79 14.67 29.39
C VAL A 343 24.44 14.69 30.77
N ASP A 344 23.98 13.82 31.67
CA ASP A 344 24.60 13.65 32.99
C ASP A 344 26.07 13.20 32.86
N SER A 345 26.93 13.69 33.76
CA SER A 345 28.39 13.46 33.65
C SER A 345 28.81 11.98 33.69
N ALA A 346 28.07 11.15 34.41
CA ALA A 346 28.27 9.70 34.45
C ALA A 346 28.00 9.06 33.07
N ASP A 347 26.93 9.48 32.41
CA ASP A 347 26.53 9.01 31.09
C ASP A 347 27.50 9.48 30.00
N VAL A 348 28.02 10.70 30.11
CA VAL A 348 29.07 11.21 29.20
C VAL A 348 30.31 10.31 29.21
N SER A 349 30.74 9.86 30.39
CA SER A 349 31.91 8.98 30.52
C SER A 349 31.66 7.61 29.88
N SER A 350 30.47 7.05 30.09
CA SER A 350 30.04 5.78 29.50
C SER A 350 30.00 5.85 27.96
N VAL A 351 29.37 6.90 27.41
CA VAL A 351 29.29 7.12 25.96
C VAL A 351 30.67 7.33 25.36
N SER A 352 31.53 8.10 26.01
CA SER A 352 32.91 8.34 25.57
C SER A 352 33.69 7.02 25.43
N GLN A 353 33.59 6.16 26.44
CA GLN A 353 34.24 4.86 26.43
C GLN A 353 33.66 3.94 25.35
N ALA A 354 32.33 3.94 25.17
CA ALA A 354 31.67 3.10 24.17
C ALA A 354 32.00 3.50 22.73
N LEU A 355 32.11 4.81 22.45
CA LEU A 355 32.46 5.30 21.12
C LEU A 355 33.97 5.24 20.86
N ASN A 356 34.82 5.31 21.88
CA ASN A 356 36.27 5.24 21.75
C ASN A 356 36.83 6.24 20.72
N VAL A 357 36.27 7.46 20.68
CA VAL A 357 36.69 8.55 19.79
C VAL A 357 37.73 9.43 20.47
N ALA A 358 38.66 9.98 19.67
CA ALA A 358 39.74 10.82 20.19
C ALA A 358 39.25 12.16 20.76
N SER A 359 38.18 12.72 20.20
CA SER A 359 37.61 14.00 20.62
C SER A 359 36.12 14.07 20.33
N MET A 360 35.37 14.69 21.25
CA MET A 360 33.96 15.05 21.08
C MET A 360 33.80 16.54 21.35
N ILE A 361 33.11 17.23 20.46
CA ILE A 361 32.85 18.67 20.55
C ILE A 361 31.67 18.95 21.48
N ASP A 362 30.66 18.08 21.47
CA ASP A 362 29.43 18.25 22.24
C ASP A 362 28.76 16.89 22.43
N ILE A 363 27.96 16.76 23.48
CA ILE A 363 27.14 15.58 23.77
C ILE A 363 25.81 16.02 24.38
N ARG A 364 24.71 15.51 23.82
CA ARG A 364 23.34 15.87 24.21
C ARG A 364 22.46 14.63 24.32
N MET A 365 21.41 14.72 25.13
CA MET A 365 20.30 13.77 25.12
C MET A 365 19.13 14.41 24.38
N THR A 366 18.58 13.76 23.37
CA THR A 366 17.34 14.23 22.73
C THR A 366 16.16 14.00 23.68
N VAL A 367 15.17 14.89 23.67
CA VAL A 367 13.96 14.77 24.50
C VAL A 367 12.77 14.41 23.60
N SER A 368 12.47 13.13 23.50
CA SER A 368 11.40 12.57 22.69
C SER A 368 10.65 11.52 23.48
N LYS A 369 9.31 11.54 23.46
CA LYS A 369 8.45 10.66 24.28
C LYS A 369 8.88 9.19 24.19
N ASN A 370 9.66 8.72 25.18
CA ASN A 370 10.21 7.37 25.31
C ASN A 370 11.18 6.94 24.18
N LEU A 371 11.79 7.89 23.45
CA LEU A 371 12.73 7.64 22.35
C LEU A 371 13.95 8.59 22.44
N ASP A 372 14.44 8.79 23.66
CA ASP A 372 15.59 9.64 23.91
C ASP A 372 16.86 8.98 23.36
N ASN A 373 17.57 9.67 22.47
CA ASN A 373 18.82 9.22 21.88
C ASN A 373 19.97 10.11 22.35
N ILE A 374 21.15 9.52 22.46
CA ILE A 374 22.38 10.28 22.65
C ILE A 374 22.78 10.90 21.30
N LEU A 375 23.09 12.19 21.29
CA LEU A 375 23.62 12.92 20.15
C LEU A 375 25.05 13.35 20.49
N VAL A 376 26.03 12.84 19.74
CA VAL A 376 27.45 13.16 19.88
C VAL A 376 27.93 13.94 18.67
N VAL A 377 28.62 15.04 18.91
CA VAL A 377 29.18 15.89 17.86
C VAL A 377 30.67 15.65 17.76
N LEU A 378 31.11 15.19 16.60
CA LEU A 378 32.51 14.93 16.28
C LEU A 378 33.14 16.15 15.57
N PRO A 379 34.47 16.29 15.57
CA PRO A 379 35.15 17.46 15.03
C PRO A 379 34.99 17.69 13.52
N SER A 380 34.67 16.64 12.75
CA SER A 380 34.58 16.73 11.29
C SER A 380 33.65 15.67 10.69
N GLU A 381 33.28 15.87 9.43
CA GLU A 381 32.61 14.88 8.59
C GLU A 381 33.43 13.61 8.43
N LYS A 382 34.77 13.72 8.37
CA LYS A 382 35.67 12.58 8.21
C LYS A 382 35.59 11.65 9.41
N GLU A 383 35.58 12.20 10.63
CA GLU A 383 35.43 11.42 11.86
C GLU A 383 34.07 10.70 11.94
N VAL A 384 33.02 11.28 11.36
CA VAL A 384 31.71 10.62 11.25
C VAL A 384 31.74 9.48 10.25
N ILE A 385 32.28 9.72 9.05
CA ILE A 385 32.32 8.75 7.95
C ILE A 385 33.19 7.54 8.33
N ASP A 386 34.39 7.80 8.87
CA ASP A 386 35.39 6.77 9.15
C ASP A 386 35.16 6.07 10.50
N PHE A 387 34.12 6.44 11.24
CA PHE A 387 33.82 5.85 12.55
C PHE A 387 33.58 4.34 12.47
N GLU A 388 34.28 3.56 13.29
CA GLU A 388 34.09 2.11 13.40
C GLU A 388 33.32 1.75 14.68
N PRO A 389 32.01 1.43 14.58
CA PRO A 389 31.18 1.20 15.76
C PRO A 389 31.46 -0.14 16.44
N ASN A 390 31.65 -0.12 17.76
CA ASN A 390 31.49 -1.31 18.60
C ASN A 390 30.03 -1.42 19.07
N PHE A 391 29.23 -2.21 18.34
CA PHE A 391 27.79 -2.30 18.61
C PHE A 391 27.44 -2.86 19.99
N ASP A 392 28.28 -3.74 20.56
CA ASP A 392 28.04 -4.28 21.90
C ASP A 392 28.26 -3.24 22.99
N GLU A 393 29.22 -2.33 22.83
CA GLU A 393 29.40 -1.20 23.74
C GLU A 393 28.32 -0.13 23.52
N ILE A 394 27.99 0.19 22.26
CA ILE A 394 26.90 1.14 21.94
C ILE A 394 25.56 0.66 22.51
N ARG A 395 25.29 -0.66 22.52
CA ARG A 395 24.08 -1.23 23.11
C ARG A 395 23.97 -0.92 24.62
N LYS A 396 25.08 -0.67 25.32
CA LYS A 396 25.10 -0.35 26.75
C LYS A 396 24.90 1.15 27.03
N CYS A 397 25.03 2.02 26.03
CA CYS A 397 24.78 3.45 26.19
C CYS A 397 23.35 3.74 26.69
N PRO A 398 23.14 4.85 27.41
CA PRO A 398 21.79 5.31 27.77
C PRO A 398 20.97 5.68 26.52
N GLY A 399 19.66 5.80 26.71
CA GLY A 399 18.73 6.10 25.62
C GLY A 399 18.46 4.91 24.69
N THR A 400 17.81 5.18 23.56
CA THR A 400 17.33 4.17 22.60
C THR A 400 18.34 3.92 21.47
N GLY A 401 19.23 4.88 21.21
CA GLY A 401 20.29 4.80 20.22
C GLY A 401 21.29 5.94 20.34
N VAL A 402 22.32 5.91 19.51
CA VAL A 402 23.39 6.91 19.46
C VAL A 402 23.47 7.51 18.06
N ILE A 403 23.30 8.83 17.97
CA ILE A 403 23.50 9.65 16.78
C ILE A 403 24.91 10.24 16.88
N ILE A 404 25.73 10.06 15.84
CA ILE A 404 26.97 10.83 15.68
C ILE A 404 26.80 11.82 14.54
N THR A 405 27.32 13.03 14.69
CA THR A 405 27.21 14.08 13.68
C THR A 405 28.43 15.00 13.65
N GLY A 406 28.69 15.65 12.51
CA GLY A 406 29.82 16.56 12.34
C GLY A 406 29.59 17.50 11.16
N ALA A 407 30.10 18.72 11.26
CA ALA A 407 30.12 19.66 10.15
C ALA A 407 31.33 19.38 9.24
N PRO A 408 31.24 19.70 7.93
CA PRO A 408 32.40 19.63 7.06
C PRO A 408 33.48 20.64 7.46
N LEU A 409 34.75 20.27 7.33
CA LEU A 409 35.87 21.20 7.55
C LEU A 409 36.17 22.11 6.34
N GLY A 410 35.61 21.82 5.17
CA GLY A 410 35.83 22.58 3.93
C GLY A 410 34.58 22.71 3.07
N ASP A 411 34.79 23.05 1.80
CA ASP A 411 33.69 23.20 0.83
C ASP A 411 32.97 21.86 0.65
N SER A 412 31.69 21.86 1.00
CA SER A 412 30.83 20.69 0.96
C SER A 412 29.46 21.12 0.46
N LYS A 413 28.83 20.25 -0.32
CA LYS A 413 27.41 20.42 -0.71
C LYS A 413 26.43 20.07 0.43
N PHE A 414 26.96 19.54 1.53
CA PHE A 414 26.21 19.14 2.72
C PHE A 414 26.62 19.97 3.91
N ASP A 415 25.65 20.35 4.72
CA ASP A 415 25.84 21.21 5.89
C ASP A 415 26.30 20.44 7.12
N PHE A 416 25.89 19.17 7.23
CA PHE A 416 26.37 18.26 8.25
C PHE A 416 26.22 16.81 7.79
N TYR A 417 26.99 15.97 8.44
CA TYR A 417 27.03 14.53 8.25
C TYR A 417 26.49 13.84 9.50
N SER A 418 25.84 12.70 9.34
CA SER A 418 25.30 11.95 10.47
C SER A 418 25.38 10.43 10.26
N ARG A 419 25.39 9.68 11.35
CA ARG A 419 25.13 8.22 11.41
C ARG A 419 24.31 7.91 12.65
N PHE A 420 23.53 6.83 12.63
CA PHE A 420 22.66 6.44 13.74
C PHE A 420 22.78 4.95 14.04
N PHE A 421 23.09 4.65 15.30
CA PHE A 421 23.28 3.30 15.79
C PHE A 421 22.19 2.94 16.80
N CYS A 422 21.44 1.88 16.52
CA CYS A 422 20.25 1.50 17.30
C CYS A 422 20.20 -0.02 17.63
N PRO A 423 21.30 -0.67 18.08
CA PRO A 423 21.39 -2.12 18.27
C PRO A 423 20.41 -2.72 19.30
N LYS A 424 19.65 -1.88 20.02
CA LYS A 424 18.56 -2.27 20.92
C LYS A 424 17.28 -2.67 20.17
N TYR A 425 17.12 -2.27 18.91
CA TYR A 425 15.95 -2.57 18.06
C TYR A 425 16.22 -3.66 17.02
N GLY A 426 17.28 -4.45 17.20
CA GLY A 426 17.65 -5.52 16.26
C GLY A 426 18.39 -5.05 15.02
N ILE A 427 18.62 -3.74 14.87
CA ILE A 427 19.36 -3.13 13.76
C ILE A 427 20.59 -2.43 14.32
N ASN A 428 21.78 -2.80 13.86
CA ASN A 428 23.03 -2.22 14.39
C ASN A 428 23.21 -0.75 13.98
N GLU A 429 23.00 -0.44 12.70
CA GLU A 429 23.07 0.90 12.13
C GLU A 429 21.87 1.12 11.21
N ASP A 430 21.12 2.19 11.45
CA ASP A 430 20.02 2.62 10.59
C ASP A 430 20.61 3.32 9.36
N PRO A 431 20.24 2.92 8.12
CA PRO A 431 20.78 3.52 6.92
C PRO A 431 20.52 5.01 6.77
N VAL A 432 19.30 5.47 7.07
CA VAL A 432 18.86 6.87 6.99
C VAL A 432 17.70 7.10 7.97
N CYS A 433 18.01 7.63 9.14
CA CYS A 433 17.04 7.81 10.21
C CYS A 433 16.42 9.21 10.14
N GLY A 434 15.22 9.32 9.56
CA GLY A 434 14.51 10.60 9.45
C GLY A 434 14.20 11.23 10.82
N SER A 435 13.81 10.44 11.83
CA SER A 435 13.48 10.96 13.16
C SER A 435 14.69 11.53 13.90
N ALA A 436 15.90 11.00 13.69
CA ALA A 436 17.14 11.60 14.19
C ALA A 436 17.35 13.02 13.64
N HIS A 437 16.90 13.29 12.42
CA HIS A 437 17.03 14.62 11.82
C HIS A 437 16.08 15.66 12.43
N CYS A 438 15.04 15.24 13.14
CA CYS A 438 14.19 16.16 13.90
C CYS A 438 14.91 16.83 15.08
N SER A 439 15.94 16.18 15.64
CA SER A 439 16.80 16.78 16.68
C SER A 439 18.05 17.42 16.10
N LEU A 440 18.66 16.81 15.06
CA LEU A 440 19.81 17.39 14.38
C LEU A 440 19.49 18.74 13.74
N ALA A 441 18.30 18.92 13.17
CA ALA A 441 17.87 20.22 12.62
C ALA A 441 17.91 21.32 13.69
N VAL A 442 17.37 21.05 14.88
CA VAL A 442 17.35 22.01 16.00
C VAL A 442 18.76 22.29 16.52
N TYR A 443 19.61 21.27 16.57
CA TYR A 443 21.00 21.42 17.00
C TYR A 443 21.79 22.28 16.02
N TRP A 444 21.78 21.91 14.74
CA TRP A 444 22.57 22.58 13.70
C TRP A 444 22.04 23.96 13.33
N ALA A 445 20.74 24.23 13.48
CA ALA A 445 20.20 25.59 13.33
C ALA A 445 20.85 26.59 14.27
N LYS A 446 21.01 26.20 15.55
CA LYS A 446 21.67 27.04 16.55
C LYS A 446 23.16 27.23 16.27
N LYS A 447 23.83 26.20 15.72
CA LYS A 447 25.27 26.22 15.45
C LYS A 447 25.64 26.95 14.17
N LEU A 448 24.81 26.82 13.13
CA LEU A 448 25.07 27.38 11.79
C LEU A 448 24.31 28.68 11.53
N GLY A 449 23.33 29.05 12.36
CA GLY A 449 22.56 30.28 12.23
C GLY A 449 21.62 30.29 11.01
N LYS A 450 21.09 29.13 10.61
CA LYS A 450 20.17 28.98 9.48
C LYS A 450 19.11 27.92 9.74
N SER A 451 18.08 27.86 8.89
CA SER A 451 16.93 26.94 9.04
C SER A 451 16.82 25.89 7.95
N ASP A 452 17.51 26.07 6.82
CA ASP A 452 17.52 25.15 5.70
C ASP A 452 18.86 24.41 5.62
N PHE A 453 18.79 23.09 5.52
CA PHE A 453 19.96 22.21 5.50
C PHE A 453 19.87 21.16 4.40
N VAL A 454 21.02 20.82 3.84
CA VAL A 454 21.22 19.56 3.11
C VAL A 454 22.10 18.67 3.97
N ALA A 455 21.53 17.59 4.50
CA ALA A 455 22.23 16.63 5.35
C ALA A 455 22.62 15.37 4.58
N TYR A 456 23.77 14.79 4.93
CA TYR A 456 24.20 13.50 4.41
C TYR A 456 24.31 12.48 5.54
N MET A 457 23.47 11.44 5.49
CA MET A 457 23.60 10.31 6.40
C MET A 457 24.62 9.34 5.81
N ALA A 458 25.77 9.20 6.47
CA ALA A 458 26.96 8.53 5.96
C ALA A 458 27.04 7.04 6.35
N SER A 459 25.90 6.35 6.36
CA SER A 459 25.89 4.89 6.48
C SER A 459 26.42 4.23 5.19
N PRO A 460 26.70 2.91 5.16
CA PRO A 460 27.13 2.22 3.94
C PRO A 460 26.17 2.38 2.75
N ARG A 461 24.85 2.43 3.03
CA ARG A 461 23.83 2.71 2.02
C ARG A 461 23.67 4.19 1.73
N SER A 462 23.92 5.04 2.71
CA SER A 462 23.88 6.51 2.63
C SER A 462 22.55 7.13 2.20
N GLY A 463 22.32 8.39 2.55
CA GLY A 463 21.13 9.11 2.08
C GLY A 463 21.27 10.61 2.19
N ILE A 464 20.44 11.32 1.42
CA ILE A 464 20.41 12.79 1.41
C ILE A 464 19.05 13.24 1.91
N LEU A 465 19.06 14.17 2.88
CA LEU A 465 17.85 14.79 3.41
C LEU A 465 17.92 16.29 3.21
N ASN A 466 16.87 16.85 2.61
CA ASN A 466 16.65 18.28 2.55
C ASN A 466 15.75 18.66 3.73
N ILE A 467 16.20 19.57 4.58
CA ILE A 467 15.58 19.81 5.89
C ILE A 467 15.25 21.28 6.02
N HIS A 468 14.04 21.58 6.47
CA HIS A 468 13.64 22.92 6.89
C HIS A 468 13.14 22.90 8.33
N LEU A 469 13.72 23.75 9.19
CA LEU A 469 13.26 23.96 10.56
C LEU A 469 12.35 25.20 10.64
N ASP A 470 11.06 24.98 10.89
CA ASP A 470 10.13 26.05 11.29
C ASP A 470 10.17 26.19 12.82
N GLU A 471 11.06 27.07 13.30
CA GLU A 471 11.25 27.30 14.74
C GLU A 471 9.98 27.82 15.42
N GLN A 472 9.18 28.64 14.73
CA GLN A 472 7.97 29.24 15.28
C GLN A 472 6.90 28.18 15.54
N LYS A 473 6.72 27.26 14.60
CA LYS A 473 5.76 26.15 14.75
C LYS A 473 6.34 24.93 15.47
N LYS A 474 7.65 24.93 15.74
CA LYS A 474 8.39 23.78 16.29
C LYS A 474 8.21 22.54 15.42
N ARG A 475 8.38 22.71 14.11
CA ARG A 475 8.23 21.64 13.11
C ARG A 475 9.50 21.51 12.28
N VAL A 476 9.79 20.28 11.88
CA VAL A 476 10.87 19.94 10.96
C VAL A 476 10.25 19.31 9.73
N LEU A 477 10.45 19.95 8.59
CA LEU A 477 10.04 19.44 7.30
C LEU A 477 11.20 18.66 6.70
N LEU A 478 11.03 17.35 6.54
CA LEU A 478 12.02 16.46 5.93
C LEU A 478 11.61 16.15 4.51
N ARG A 479 12.45 16.50 3.55
CA ARG A 479 12.26 16.23 2.12
C ARG A 479 13.26 15.17 1.67
N GLY A 480 12.75 14.14 1.02
CA GLY A 480 13.55 13.08 0.43
C GLY A 480 12.96 12.59 -0.89
N LYS A 481 13.81 11.96 -1.70
CA LYS A 481 13.39 11.14 -2.83
C LYS A 481 13.18 9.70 -2.37
N ALA A 482 12.48 8.91 -3.18
CA ALA A 482 12.36 7.48 -2.99
C ALA A 482 12.29 6.78 -4.33
N ILE A 483 12.68 5.51 -4.34
CA ILE A 483 12.61 4.63 -5.50
C ILE A 483 12.11 3.25 -5.08
N THR A 484 11.11 2.75 -5.81
CA THR A 484 10.63 1.37 -5.63
C THR A 484 11.64 0.40 -6.25
N THR A 485 12.08 -0.59 -5.48
CA THR A 485 13.09 -1.59 -5.88
C THR A 485 12.49 -2.96 -6.12
N MET A 486 11.39 -3.29 -5.43
CA MET A 486 10.65 -4.53 -5.62
C MET A 486 9.15 -4.28 -5.47
N GLU A 487 8.35 -5.01 -6.24
CA GLU A 487 6.90 -5.08 -6.09
C GLU A 487 6.48 -6.56 -6.06
N GLY A 488 5.48 -6.90 -5.24
CA GLY A 488 5.03 -8.27 -5.07
C GLY A 488 3.73 -8.41 -4.28
N VAL A 489 3.44 -9.63 -3.86
CA VAL A 489 2.26 -9.95 -3.05
C VAL A 489 2.60 -10.86 -1.87
N VAL A 490 1.90 -10.66 -0.77
CA VAL A 490 1.94 -11.54 0.41
C VAL A 490 0.86 -12.61 0.28
N LEU A 491 1.21 -13.90 0.46
CA LEU A 491 0.34 -15.05 0.15
C LEU A 491 -0.35 -15.70 1.37
N VAL A 492 -0.26 -15.10 2.56
CA VAL A 492 -0.65 -15.72 3.84
C VAL A 492 -2.01 -15.34 4.37
#